data_AF-A0A2D5UC25-F1
#
_entry.id   AF-A0A2D5UC25-F1
#
_cell.length_a   1.000
_cell.length_b   1.000
_cell.length_c   1.000
_cell.angle_alpha   90.00
_cell.angle_beta   90.00
_cell.angle_gamma   90.00
#
_symmetry.space_group_name_H-M   'P 1'
#
loop_
_entity.id
_entity.type
_entity.pdbx_description
1 polymer ?
#
loop_
_entity_poly.entity_id
_entity_poly.type
_entity_poly.pdbx_seq_one_letter_code
_entity_poly.pdbx_strand_id
1 'polypeptide(L)'
;MTPDLAAFAKILAGGLPGGAVAGREDVMRHLETKPTPEETRRTKIPHHGTFNANPLSAAAGCAMLESIADGEAIRAANEAAAALRRGMNEILARESVSWKVYGDHSDWKIYYDANAPPTGGEDQSVMDVPWVRLNARHPEKSRALRQAVILHGIDFNGDRALVSTAHTPDIIEETLAGFGSAIRMLKKEGVA
;
A
#
# COMPACT_ATOMS: atom_id res chain seq x y z
N MET A 1 -18.94 4.05 -6.92
CA MET A 1 -19.59 2.71 -6.86
C MET A 1 -19.90 2.42 -5.40
N THR A 2 -21.05 1.82 -5.10
CA THR A 2 -21.43 1.42 -3.73
C THR A 2 -21.47 -0.11 -3.69
N PRO A 3 -20.58 -0.78 -2.94
CA PRO A 3 -20.54 -2.24 -2.90
C PRO A 3 -21.65 -2.81 -1.99
N ASP A 4 -22.10 -4.04 -2.27
CA ASP A 4 -23.03 -4.76 -1.39
C ASP A 4 -22.40 -5.13 -0.05
N LEU A 5 -21.10 -5.45 -0.07
CA LEU A 5 -20.26 -5.77 1.08
C LEU A 5 -18.86 -5.15 0.89
N ALA A 6 -18.29 -4.66 1.98
CA ALA A 6 -16.95 -4.13 2.06
C ALA A 6 -16.22 -4.74 3.26
N ALA A 7 -14.98 -5.16 3.03
CA ALA A 7 -14.10 -5.69 4.07
C ALA A 7 -13.00 -4.66 4.39
N PHE A 8 -12.83 -4.40 5.69
CA PHE A 8 -11.89 -3.43 6.23
C PHE A 8 -10.97 -4.12 7.24
N ALA A 9 -9.73 -3.65 7.32
CA ALA A 9 -8.72 -4.13 8.27
C ALA A 9 -7.60 -3.09 8.37
N LYS A 10 -6.40 -3.52 8.78
CA LYS A 10 -5.19 -2.67 8.83
C LYS A 10 -5.44 -1.43 9.68
N ILE A 11 -5.43 -0.24 9.07
CA ILE A 11 -5.60 1.05 9.73
C ILE A 11 -6.93 1.16 10.50
N LEU A 12 -7.96 0.39 10.10
CA LEU A 12 -9.24 0.30 10.80
C LEU A 12 -9.07 0.06 12.31
N ALA A 13 -8.11 -0.76 12.70
CA ALA A 13 -7.86 -1.16 14.08
C ALA A 13 -6.67 -0.41 14.71
N GLY A 14 -6.25 0.72 14.12
CA GLY A 14 -5.21 1.58 14.69
C GLY A 14 -3.84 0.90 14.82
N GLY A 15 -3.53 -0.07 13.95
CA GLY A 15 -2.27 -0.84 14.00
C GLY A 15 -2.33 -2.11 14.84
N LEU A 16 -3.47 -2.42 15.46
CA LEU A 16 -3.70 -3.68 16.18
C LEU A 16 -4.43 -4.72 15.30
N PRO A 17 -4.42 -6.01 15.69
CA PRO A 17 -5.19 -7.02 14.98
C PRO A 17 -6.69 -6.74 15.01
N GLY A 18 -7.27 -6.47 13.83
CA GLY A 18 -8.70 -6.25 13.70
C GLY A 18 -9.14 -6.11 12.25
N GLY A 19 -10.41 -6.46 12.03
CA GLY A 19 -11.08 -6.31 10.75
C GLY A 19 -12.58 -6.14 10.97
N ALA A 20 -13.25 -5.62 9.94
CA ALA A 20 -14.69 -5.45 9.91
C ALA A 20 -15.22 -5.81 8.53
N VAL A 21 -16.44 -6.32 8.49
CA VAL A 21 -17.24 -6.40 7.27
C VAL A 21 -18.46 -5.52 7.49
N ALA A 22 -18.73 -4.64 6.53
CA ALA A 22 -19.92 -3.81 6.50
C ALA A 22 -20.57 -3.92 5.12
N GLY A 23 -21.85 -3.57 5.01
CA GLY A 23 -22.55 -3.64 3.75
C GLY A 23 -24.03 -3.40 3.91
N ARG A 24 -24.80 -3.84 2.92
CA ARG A 24 -26.24 -3.69 2.92
C ARG A 24 -26.89 -4.38 4.11
N GLU A 25 -27.92 -3.75 4.63
CA GLU A 25 -28.66 -4.24 5.78
C GLU A 25 -29.24 -5.63 5.55
N ASP A 26 -29.86 -5.87 4.39
CA ASP A 26 -30.48 -7.16 4.06
C ASP A 26 -29.48 -8.32 4.05
N VAL A 27 -28.23 -8.05 3.66
CA VAL A 27 -27.12 -9.02 3.74
C VAL A 27 -26.64 -9.19 5.19
N MET A 28 -26.33 -8.08 5.88
CA MET A 28 -25.80 -8.12 7.26
C MET A 28 -26.79 -8.70 8.27
N ARG A 29 -28.10 -8.62 7.97
CA ARG A 29 -29.17 -9.20 8.79
C ARG A 29 -28.99 -10.71 8.98
N HIS A 30 -28.26 -11.42 8.12
CA HIS A 30 -27.93 -12.83 8.34
C HIS A 30 -27.03 -13.10 9.55
N LEU A 31 -26.37 -12.08 10.13
CA LEU A 31 -25.57 -12.23 11.35
C LEU A 31 -26.40 -12.08 12.64
N GLU A 32 -27.61 -11.55 12.53
CA GLU A 32 -28.49 -11.24 13.66
C GLU A 32 -29.16 -12.49 14.25
N THR A 33 -29.38 -12.49 15.56
CA THR A 33 -30.28 -13.45 16.21
C THR A 33 -31.73 -13.17 15.83
N LYS A 34 -32.49 -14.19 15.43
CA LYS A 34 -33.88 -14.04 14.96
C LYS A 34 -34.89 -14.17 16.10
N PRO A 35 -36.13 -13.68 15.91
CA PRO A 35 -37.16 -13.70 16.94
C PRO A 35 -37.42 -15.09 17.52
N THR A 36 -37.36 -16.14 16.69
CA THR A 36 -37.53 -17.52 17.16
C THR A 36 -36.21 -18.31 17.14
N PRO A 37 -36.04 -19.29 18.05
CA PRO A 37 -34.89 -20.21 18.02
C PRO A 37 -34.82 -21.03 16.72
N GLU A 38 -35.97 -21.40 16.14
CA GLU A 38 -36.06 -22.14 14.89
C GLU A 38 -35.54 -21.31 13.71
N GLU A 39 -36.03 -20.08 13.56
CA GLU A 39 -35.55 -19.17 12.51
C GLU A 39 -34.08 -18.84 12.67
N THR A 40 -33.61 -18.65 13.91
CA THR A 40 -32.19 -18.43 14.19
C THR A 40 -31.36 -19.61 13.69
N ARG A 41 -31.74 -20.85 14.04
CA ARG A 41 -31.02 -22.06 13.61
C ARG A 41 -31.02 -22.22 12.08
N ARG A 42 -32.10 -21.80 11.41
CA ARG A 42 -32.25 -21.98 9.95
C ARG A 42 -31.55 -20.89 9.14
N THR A 43 -31.48 -19.65 9.63
CA THR A 43 -31.14 -18.48 8.79
C THR A 43 -29.92 -17.68 9.25
N LYS A 44 -29.51 -17.81 10.52
CA LYS A 44 -28.36 -17.09 11.06
C LYS A 44 -27.05 -17.74 10.60
N ILE A 45 -26.12 -16.92 10.15
CA ILE A 45 -24.73 -17.32 9.91
C ILE A 45 -23.94 -17.12 11.21
N PRO A 46 -23.37 -18.18 11.81
CA PRO A 46 -22.53 -18.03 13.00
C PRO A 46 -21.25 -17.26 12.68
N HIS A 47 -20.99 -16.18 13.42
CA HIS A 47 -19.79 -15.36 13.28
C HIS A 47 -19.16 -15.17 14.66
N HIS A 48 -18.25 -16.07 14.99
CA HIS A 48 -17.57 -16.10 16.29
C HIS A 48 -16.13 -15.59 16.16
N GLY A 49 -15.57 -15.15 17.29
CA GLY A 49 -14.15 -14.85 17.41
C GLY A 49 -13.82 -14.35 18.80
N THR A 50 -12.91 -15.04 19.49
CA THR A 50 -12.55 -14.75 20.89
C THR A 50 -12.07 -13.32 21.09
N PHE A 51 -11.38 -12.75 20.09
CA PHE A 51 -10.82 -11.40 20.14
C PHE A 51 -11.56 -10.41 19.25
N ASN A 52 -12.71 -10.80 18.67
CA ASN A 52 -13.53 -9.88 17.89
C ASN A 52 -13.96 -8.71 18.78
N ALA A 53 -13.79 -7.48 18.29
CA ALA A 53 -14.11 -6.26 19.01
C ALA A 53 -13.47 -6.16 20.42
N ASN A 54 -12.28 -6.77 20.61
CA ASN A 54 -11.57 -6.60 21.88
C ASN A 54 -11.36 -5.10 22.18
N PRO A 55 -11.52 -4.65 23.45
CA PRO A 55 -11.54 -3.23 23.78
C PRO A 55 -10.30 -2.46 23.35
N LEU A 56 -9.13 -3.11 23.35
CA LEU A 56 -7.87 -2.48 22.95
C LEU A 56 -7.86 -2.13 21.46
N SER A 57 -8.26 -3.07 20.60
CA SER A 57 -8.34 -2.84 19.15
C SER A 57 -9.46 -1.86 18.79
N ALA A 58 -10.58 -1.90 19.52
CA ALA A 58 -11.67 -0.95 19.33
C ALA A 58 -11.25 0.49 19.69
N ALA A 59 -10.60 0.68 20.84
CA ALA A 59 -10.12 2.00 21.27
C ALA A 59 -9.06 2.58 20.32
N ALA A 60 -8.08 1.76 19.91
CA ALA A 60 -7.06 2.18 18.93
C ALA A 60 -7.69 2.51 17.56
N GLY A 61 -8.68 1.73 17.12
CA GLY A 61 -9.43 1.97 15.90
C GLY A 61 -10.21 3.30 15.94
N CYS A 62 -10.98 3.56 17.00
CA CYS A 62 -11.70 4.82 17.17
C CYS A 62 -10.75 6.02 17.12
N ALA A 63 -9.67 6.01 17.92
CA ALA A 63 -8.71 7.10 17.94
C ALA A 63 -8.06 7.33 16.57
N MET A 64 -7.64 6.26 15.88
CA MET A 64 -7.08 6.35 14.52
C MET A 64 -8.08 6.95 13.53
N LEU A 65 -9.30 6.40 13.45
CA LEU A 65 -10.32 6.86 12.51
C LEU A 65 -10.74 8.32 12.77
N GLU A 66 -10.88 8.72 14.04
CA GLU A 66 -11.13 10.11 14.43
C GLU A 66 -10.00 11.03 13.97
N SER A 67 -8.74 10.63 14.19
CA SER A 67 -7.57 11.44 13.82
C SER A 67 -7.38 11.65 12.31
N ILE A 68 -7.99 10.81 11.47
CA ILE A 68 -7.89 10.90 10.00
C ILE A 68 -9.21 11.32 9.34
N ALA A 69 -10.25 11.63 10.12
CA ALA A 69 -11.60 11.83 9.64
C ALA A 69 -11.76 13.04 8.71
N ASP A 70 -10.94 14.08 8.87
CA ASP A 70 -10.93 15.28 8.02
C ASP A 70 -10.19 15.08 6.68
N GLY A 71 -9.50 13.94 6.53
CA GLY A 71 -8.73 13.59 5.34
C GLY A 71 -7.46 14.41 5.11
N GLU A 72 -7.03 15.28 6.02
CA GLU A 72 -5.76 16.02 5.87
C GLU A 72 -4.56 15.07 5.92
N ALA A 73 -4.54 14.15 6.90
CA ALA A 73 -3.49 13.13 7.00
C ALA A 73 -3.39 12.24 5.74
N ILE A 74 -4.54 11.91 5.14
CA ILE A 74 -4.61 11.09 3.93
C ILE A 74 -4.05 11.88 2.73
N ARG A 75 -4.43 13.15 2.57
CA ARG A 75 -3.89 14.02 1.51
C ARG A 75 -2.38 14.18 1.63
N ALA A 76 -1.88 14.46 2.82
CA ALA A 76 -0.44 14.59 3.06
C ALA A 76 0.33 13.32 2.67
N ALA A 77 -0.16 12.13 3.06
CA ALA A 77 0.47 10.87 2.68
C ALA A 77 0.41 10.60 1.16
N ASN A 78 -0.68 10.98 0.49
CA ASN A 78 -0.82 10.87 -0.97
C ASN A 78 0.15 11.79 -1.71
N GLU A 79 0.31 13.04 -1.25
CA GLU A 79 1.23 14.01 -1.83
C GLU A 79 2.69 13.57 -1.67
N ALA A 80 3.05 13.08 -0.48
CA ALA A 80 4.37 12.50 -0.20
C ALA A 80 4.69 11.30 -1.12
N ALA A 81 3.73 10.38 -1.30
CA ALA A 81 3.91 9.26 -2.21
C ALA A 81 4.02 9.69 -3.67
N ALA A 82 3.23 10.68 -4.10
CA ALA A 82 3.33 11.23 -5.45
C ALA A 82 4.69 11.90 -5.69
N ALA A 83 5.24 12.61 -4.70
CA ALA A 83 6.58 13.19 -4.78
C ALA A 83 7.66 12.10 -4.90
N LEU A 84 7.58 11.04 -4.09
CA LEU A 84 8.46 9.89 -4.18
C LEU A 84 8.38 9.19 -5.55
N ARG A 85 7.18 8.90 -6.05
CA ARG A 85 7.00 8.28 -7.38
C ARG A 85 7.63 9.13 -8.48
N ARG A 86 7.37 10.44 -8.48
CA ARG A 86 7.95 11.36 -9.47
C ARG A 86 9.48 11.36 -9.40
N GLY A 87 10.05 11.63 -8.23
CA GLY A 87 11.51 11.71 -8.07
C GLY A 87 12.22 10.39 -8.40
N MET A 88 11.64 9.24 -8.01
CA MET A 88 12.20 7.94 -8.37
C MET A 88 12.15 7.70 -9.89
N ASN A 89 11.07 8.08 -10.57
CA ASN A 89 11.00 7.98 -12.03
C ASN A 89 11.99 8.92 -12.74
N GLU A 90 12.23 10.13 -12.21
CA GLU A 90 13.27 11.04 -12.73
C GLU A 90 14.67 10.43 -12.60
N ILE A 91 14.94 9.79 -11.46
CA ILE A 91 16.19 9.07 -11.22
C ILE A 91 16.35 7.94 -12.25
N LEU A 92 15.33 7.09 -12.41
CA LEU A 92 15.38 5.98 -13.37
C LEU A 92 15.57 6.48 -14.81
N ALA A 93 14.91 7.57 -15.18
CA ALA A 93 15.05 8.21 -16.49
C ALA A 93 16.48 8.72 -16.72
N ARG A 94 17.04 9.49 -15.77
CA ARG A 94 18.40 10.04 -15.85
C ARG A 94 19.47 8.95 -15.89
N GLU A 95 19.22 7.85 -15.19
CA GLU A 95 20.14 6.71 -15.14
C GLU A 95 19.90 5.71 -16.29
N SER A 96 18.95 5.98 -17.20
CA SER A 96 18.58 5.09 -18.32
C SER A 96 18.20 3.67 -17.89
N VAL A 97 17.57 3.52 -16.72
CA VAL A 97 17.13 2.22 -16.18
C VAL A 97 15.71 1.95 -16.64
N SER A 98 15.51 0.79 -17.28
CA SER A 98 14.24 0.37 -17.88
C SER A 98 13.23 -0.16 -16.86
N TRP A 99 13.13 0.48 -15.70
CA TRP A 99 12.13 0.20 -14.66
C TRP A 99 11.17 1.37 -14.56
N LYS A 100 10.00 1.17 -13.95
CA LYS A 100 9.04 2.25 -13.67
C LYS A 100 8.54 2.15 -12.25
N VAL A 101 8.37 3.29 -11.58
CA VAL A 101 7.61 3.37 -10.33
C VAL A 101 6.20 3.82 -10.65
N TYR A 102 5.20 3.07 -10.19
CA TYR A 102 3.78 3.38 -10.40
C TYR A 102 3.01 3.16 -9.11
N GLY A 103 1.79 3.69 -9.02
CA GLY A 103 0.89 3.49 -7.89
C GLY A 103 -0.11 4.62 -7.78
N ASP A 104 -1.07 4.46 -6.90
CA ASP A 104 -2.08 5.47 -6.63
C ASP A 104 -2.06 5.84 -5.14
N HIS A 105 -2.53 7.03 -4.81
CA HIS A 105 -2.63 7.49 -3.42
C HIS A 105 -1.27 7.38 -2.69
N SER A 106 -1.27 6.86 -1.47
CA SER A 106 -0.13 6.79 -0.56
C SER A 106 0.69 5.50 -0.72
N ASP A 107 0.64 4.84 -1.88
CA ASP A 107 1.46 3.66 -2.17
C ASP A 107 2.18 3.77 -3.51
N TRP A 108 3.16 2.88 -3.68
CA TRP A 108 3.85 2.70 -4.95
C TRP A 108 4.47 1.32 -5.05
N LYS A 109 4.75 0.91 -6.29
CA LYS A 109 5.40 -0.33 -6.67
C LYS A 109 6.36 -0.11 -7.84
N ILE A 110 7.41 -0.91 -7.91
CA ILE A 110 8.37 -0.94 -9.01
C ILE A 110 7.93 -2.00 -10.02
N TYR A 111 7.77 -1.58 -11.26
CA TYR A 111 7.64 -2.42 -12.42
C TYR A 111 9.01 -2.58 -13.09
N TYR A 112 9.65 -3.73 -12.83
CA TYR A 112 10.92 -4.09 -13.46
C TYR A 112 10.74 -4.40 -14.94
N ASP A 113 11.79 -4.13 -15.73
CA ASP A 113 11.85 -4.45 -17.16
C ASP A 113 10.63 -3.93 -17.95
N ALA A 114 10.31 -2.66 -17.73
CA ALA A 114 9.20 -1.94 -18.34
C ALA A 114 9.42 -1.61 -19.83
N ASN A 115 10.38 -2.28 -20.48
CA ASN A 115 10.85 -2.11 -21.86
C ASN A 115 11.52 -0.77 -22.19
N ALA A 116 11.13 0.32 -21.54
CA ALA A 116 11.80 1.62 -21.64
C ALA A 116 11.84 2.34 -20.29
N PRO A 117 12.86 3.19 -20.04
CA PRO A 117 12.89 4.08 -18.89
C PRO A 117 11.71 5.07 -18.91
N PRO A 118 11.32 5.65 -17.77
CA PRO A 118 10.31 6.71 -17.71
C PRO A 118 10.76 7.94 -18.50
N THR A 119 9.80 8.72 -19.01
CA THR A 119 10.09 10.02 -19.63
C THR A 119 9.77 11.14 -18.63
N GLY A 120 10.81 11.79 -18.09
CA GLY A 120 10.64 13.06 -17.36
C GLY A 120 9.93 13.00 -16.00
N GLY A 121 9.98 11.85 -15.29
CA GLY A 121 9.46 11.77 -13.92
C GLY A 121 7.95 11.65 -13.76
N GLU A 122 7.19 11.71 -14.85
CA GLU A 122 5.74 11.66 -14.78
C GLU A 122 5.24 10.31 -14.23
N ASP A 123 4.12 10.35 -13.51
CA ASP A 123 3.41 9.15 -13.04
C ASP A 123 2.71 8.51 -14.24
N GLN A 124 3.44 7.64 -14.95
CA GLN A 124 2.95 7.01 -16.16
C GLN A 124 1.95 5.91 -15.83
N SER A 125 0.76 5.98 -16.44
CA SER A 125 -0.26 4.95 -16.27
C SER A 125 0.24 3.58 -16.72
N VAL A 126 -0.07 2.56 -15.91
CA VAL A 126 0.18 1.15 -16.22
C VAL A 126 -1.09 0.39 -16.56
N MET A 127 -2.22 1.07 -16.77
CA MET A 127 -3.52 0.42 -16.99
C MET A 127 -3.57 -0.44 -18.25
N ASP A 128 -2.77 -0.10 -19.27
CA ASP A 128 -2.64 -0.88 -20.50
C ASP A 128 -1.62 -2.04 -20.38
N VAL A 129 -0.88 -2.12 -19.26
CA VAL A 129 0.08 -3.20 -19.01
C VAL A 129 -0.68 -4.43 -18.49
N PRO A 130 -0.52 -5.61 -19.11
CA PRO A 130 -1.15 -6.82 -18.61
C PRO A 130 -0.77 -7.09 -17.15
N TRP A 131 -1.76 -7.35 -16.29
CA TRP A 131 -1.55 -7.54 -14.85
C TRP A 131 -0.52 -8.64 -14.53
N VAL A 132 -0.40 -9.66 -15.38
CA VAL A 132 0.60 -10.74 -15.24
C VAL A 132 2.02 -10.19 -15.31
N ARG A 133 2.27 -9.17 -16.14
CA ARG A 133 3.57 -8.48 -16.18
C ARG A 133 3.79 -7.62 -14.93
N LEU A 134 2.76 -6.90 -14.49
CA LEU A 134 2.83 -6.10 -13.26
C LEU A 134 3.02 -6.94 -11.99
N ASN A 135 2.55 -8.20 -12.01
CA ASN A 135 2.69 -9.16 -10.92
C ASN A 135 3.88 -10.13 -11.10
N ALA A 136 4.66 -9.97 -12.17
CA ALA A 136 5.85 -10.78 -12.40
C ALA A 136 6.82 -10.61 -11.23
N ARG A 137 7.46 -11.71 -10.82
CA ARG A 137 8.40 -11.72 -9.70
C ARG A 137 9.82 -11.61 -10.24
N HIS A 138 10.56 -10.64 -9.70
CA HIS A 138 11.98 -10.44 -10.00
C HIS A 138 12.78 -10.56 -8.69
N PRO A 139 12.87 -11.77 -8.09
CA PRO A 139 13.40 -11.94 -6.74
C PRO A 139 14.86 -11.49 -6.61
N GLU A 140 15.68 -11.70 -7.64
CA GLU A 140 17.07 -11.24 -7.65
C GLU A 140 17.18 -9.71 -7.67
N LYS A 141 16.47 -9.03 -8.59
CA LYS A 141 16.43 -7.57 -8.69
C LYS A 141 15.83 -6.93 -7.43
N SER A 142 14.73 -7.48 -6.93
CA SER A 142 14.06 -6.99 -5.72
C SER A 142 14.96 -7.15 -4.49
N ARG A 143 15.63 -8.29 -4.33
CA ARG A 143 16.59 -8.51 -3.24
C ARG A 143 17.79 -7.57 -3.35
N ALA A 144 18.40 -7.47 -4.53
CA ALA A 144 19.56 -6.60 -4.75
C ALA A 144 19.22 -5.13 -4.48
N LEU A 145 18.07 -4.66 -5.00
CA LEU A 145 17.59 -3.31 -4.74
C LEU A 145 17.38 -3.06 -3.25
N ARG A 146 16.67 -3.98 -2.56
CA ARG A 146 16.44 -3.84 -1.12
C ARG A 146 17.75 -3.78 -0.34
N GLN A 147 18.73 -4.64 -0.66
CA GLN A 147 20.06 -4.60 -0.04
C GLN A 147 20.76 -3.27 -0.31
N ALA A 148 20.71 -2.75 -1.53
CA ALA A 148 21.35 -1.50 -1.89
C ALA A 148 20.72 -0.28 -1.17
N VAL A 149 19.39 -0.22 -1.06
CA VAL A 149 18.74 0.90 -0.34
C VAL A 149 18.94 0.83 1.18
N ILE A 150 19.08 -0.39 1.75
CA ILE A 150 19.43 -0.57 3.18
C ILE A 150 20.81 0.01 3.50
N LEU A 151 21.77 -0.06 2.58
CA LEU A 151 23.08 0.58 2.76
C LEU A 151 23.01 2.12 2.81
N HIS A 152 21.87 2.68 2.42
CA HIS A 152 21.55 4.10 2.51
C HIS A 152 20.47 4.41 3.57
N GLY A 153 20.22 3.49 4.52
CA GLY A 153 19.29 3.72 5.63
C GLY A 153 17.81 3.59 5.27
N ILE A 154 17.48 3.09 4.08
CA ILE A 154 16.11 2.99 3.56
C ILE A 154 15.70 1.51 3.53
N ASP A 155 14.46 1.19 3.91
CA ASP A 155 13.89 -0.14 3.71
C ASP A 155 12.52 -0.07 3.01
N PHE A 156 12.33 -0.97 2.04
CA PHE A 156 11.08 -1.15 1.32
C PHE A 156 10.58 -2.58 1.51
N ASN A 157 9.27 -2.79 1.37
CA ASN A 157 8.69 -4.12 1.41
C ASN A 157 8.85 -4.81 0.04
N GLY A 158 10.07 -5.25 -0.25
CA GLY A 158 10.43 -5.86 -1.53
C GLY A 158 10.46 -4.81 -2.65
N ASP A 159 9.48 -4.87 -3.55
CA ASP A 159 9.35 -3.97 -4.71
C ASP A 159 8.26 -2.90 -4.54
N ARG A 160 7.73 -2.75 -3.33
CA ARG A 160 6.66 -1.79 -3.01
C ARG A 160 6.86 -1.13 -1.65
N ALA A 161 6.26 0.03 -1.46
CA ALA A 161 6.18 0.66 -0.15
C ALA A 161 4.84 1.37 0.07
N LEU A 162 4.58 1.67 1.34
CA LEU A 162 3.47 2.51 1.81
C LEU A 162 4.07 3.78 2.39
N VAL A 163 3.41 4.89 2.18
CA VAL A 163 3.81 6.21 2.69
C VAL A 163 2.81 6.65 3.76
N SER A 164 3.31 7.32 4.78
CA SER A 164 2.54 7.84 5.90
C SER A 164 2.88 9.31 6.15
N THR A 165 2.11 9.95 7.02
CA THR A 165 2.36 11.33 7.49
C THR A 165 3.71 11.50 8.19
N ALA A 166 4.39 10.43 8.56
CA ALA A 166 5.75 10.48 9.12
C ALA A 166 6.81 10.78 8.05
N HIS A 167 6.50 10.66 6.75
CA HIS A 167 7.45 10.93 5.67
C HIS A 167 7.41 12.43 5.32
N THR A 168 8.25 13.21 6.01
CA THR A 168 8.42 14.64 5.80
C THR A 168 9.16 14.93 4.48
N PRO A 169 9.17 16.18 4.00
CA PRO A 169 9.97 16.58 2.83
C PRO A 169 11.44 16.17 2.93
N ASP A 170 12.06 16.32 4.11
CA ASP A 170 13.46 15.94 4.34
C ASP A 170 13.68 14.42 4.18
N ILE A 171 12.76 13.61 4.72
CA ILE A 171 12.80 12.14 4.56
C ILE A 171 12.62 11.75 3.10
N ILE A 172 11.76 12.46 2.35
CA ILE A 172 11.57 12.23 0.92
C ILE A 172 12.86 12.54 0.16
N GLU A 173 13.51 13.67 0.44
CA GLU A 173 14.77 14.05 -0.20
C GLU A 173 15.88 13.02 0.09
N GLU A 174 16.04 12.63 1.36
CA GLU A 174 17.00 11.60 1.77
C GLU A 174 16.72 10.26 1.07
N THR A 175 15.44 9.86 1.00
CA THR A 175 15.01 8.64 0.32
C THR A 175 15.38 8.67 -1.16
N LEU A 176 15.15 9.79 -1.85
CA LEU A 176 15.47 9.96 -3.27
C LEU A 176 16.99 9.94 -3.52
N ALA A 177 17.78 10.59 -2.65
CA ALA A 177 19.24 10.58 -2.74
C ALA A 177 19.82 9.16 -2.55
N GLY A 178 19.31 8.43 -1.54
CA GLY A 178 19.69 7.05 -1.27
C GLY A 178 19.26 6.10 -2.39
N PHE A 179 18.03 6.24 -2.90
CA PHE A 179 17.54 5.47 -4.05
C PHE A 179 18.41 5.70 -5.30
N GLY A 180 18.75 6.95 -5.61
CA GLY A 180 19.64 7.27 -6.73
C GLY A 180 21.03 6.65 -6.59
N SER A 181 21.57 6.60 -5.36
CA SER A 181 22.84 5.92 -5.09
C SER A 181 22.74 4.42 -5.26
N ALA A 182 21.67 3.80 -4.74
CA ALA A 182 21.37 2.38 -4.91
C ALA A 182 21.24 1.99 -6.39
N ILE A 183 20.51 2.76 -7.20
CA ILE A 183 20.38 2.50 -8.65
C ILE A 183 21.74 2.49 -9.35
N ARG A 184 22.64 3.42 -9.02
CA ARG A 184 24.00 3.43 -9.60
C ARG A 184 24.84 2.24 -9.16
N MET A 185 24.62 1.71 -7.94
CA MET A 185 25.28 0.47 -7.50
C MET A 185 24.81 -0.72 -8.34
N LEU A 186 23.49 -0.88 -8.49
CA LEU A 186 22.91 -1.99 -9.27
C LEU A 186 23.34 -1.96 -10.74
N LYS A 187 23.47 -0.77 -11.33
CA LYS A 187 24.01 -0.60 -12.69
C LYS A 187 25.44 -1.11 -12.82
N LYS A 188 26.31 -0.82 -11.84
CA LYS A 188 27.70 -1.31 -11.84
C LYS A 188 27.78 -2.83 -11.75
N GLU A 189 26.79 -3.45 -11.10
CA GLU A 189 26.66 -4.90 -10.97
C GLU A 189 25.89 -5.57 -12.13
N GLY A 190 25.39 -4.79 -13.09
CA GLY A 190 24.62 -5.30 -14.23
C GLY A 190 23.21 -5.81 -13.87
N VAL A 191 22.69 -5.41 -12.70
CA VAL A 191 21.35 -5.79 -12.23
C VAL A 191 20.26 -4.84 -12.74
N ALA A 192 20.60 -3.55 -12.88
CA ALA A 192 19.73 -2.47 -13.35
C ALA A 192 20.26 -1.86 -14.65
#